data_AF-A0A8H7QVK3-F1
#
_entry.id   AF-A0A8H7QVK3-F1
#
_cell.length_a   1.000
_cell.length_b   1.000
_cell.length_c   1.000
_cell.angle_alpha   90.00
_cell.angle_beta   90.00
_cell.angle_gamma   90.00
#
_symmetry.space_group_name_H-M   'P 1'
#
loop_
_entity.id
_entity.type
_entity.pdbx_description
1 polymer ?
#
loop_
_entity_poly.entity_id
_entity_poly.type
_entity_poly.pdbx_seq_one_letter_code
_entity_poly.pdbx_strand_id
1 'polypeptide(L)' 'MSITSFMTIATTATPTISIPVNSVTRKCCTCGSFSHKTRDCPRLYH' A
#
# COMPACT_ATOMS: atom_id res chain seq x y z
N MET A 1 38.67 -22.69 -26.84
CA MET A 1 37.88 -21.44 -26.86
C MET A 1 36.45 -21.80 -27.23
N SER A 2 35.60 -22.12 -26.26
CA SER A 2 34.22 -22.52 -26.52
C SER A 2 33.29 -21.94 -25.45
N ILE A 3 32.53 -20.96 -25.93
CA ILE A 3 31.32 -20.33 -25.41
C ILE A 3 30.39 -21.27 -24.62
N THR A 4 30.10 -20.91 -23.36
CA THR A 4 28.78 -21.15 -22.77
C THR A 4 28.37 -19.91 -21.99
N SER A 5 27.47 -19.17 -22.61
CA SER A 5 26.66 -18.09 -22.06
C SER A 5 26.01 -18.53 -20.75
N PHE A 6 26.24 -17.78 -19.67
CA PHE A 6 25.38 -17.84 -18.49
C PHE A 6 24.55 -16.56 -18.44
N MET A 7 23.35 -16.68 -19.01
CA MET A 7 22.30 -15.67 -18.95
C MET A 7 21.76 -15.54 -17.51
N THR A 8 21.83 -14.32 -17.00
CA THR A 8 20.81 -13.55 -16.25
C THR A 8 20.10 -14.23 -15.08
N ILE A 9 20.30 -13.69 -13.88
CA ILE A 9 19.28 -13.74 -12.82
C ILE A 9 18.81 -12.31 -12.58
N ALA A 10 17.60 -12.00 -13.06
CA ALA A 10 16.93 -10.74 -12.79
C ALA A 10 16.68 -10.64 -11.28
N THR A 11 17.18 -9.57 -10.67
CA THR A 11 16.95 -9.25 -9.26
C THR A 11 15.45 -9.17 -9.01
N THR A 12 14.95 -10.04 -8.13
CA THR A 12 13.54 -10.09 -7.74
C THR A 12 13.14 -8.78 -7.08
N ALA A 13 12.32 -7.97 -7.76
CA ALA A 13 11.69 -6.80 -7.16
C ALA A 13 10.83 -7.27 -5.98
N THR A 14 11.15 -6.82 -4.77
CA THR A 14 10.31 -7.07 -3.60
C THR A 14 9.05 -6.20 -3.69
N PRO A 15 7.84 -6.78 -3.71
CA PRO A 15 6.63 -5.98 -3.67
C PRO A 15 6.46 -5.40 -2.27
N THR A 16 6.85 -4.14 -2.07
CA THR A 16 6.52 -3.39 -0.85
C THR A 16 5.18 -2.69 -1.03
N ILE A 17 4.17 -3.16 -0.30
CA ILE A 17 2.86 -2.49 -0.21
C ILE A 17 2.88 -1.58 1.01
N SER A 18 2.82 -0.27 0.78
CA SER A 18 2.75 0.76 1.81
C SER A 18 1.35 0.83 2.41
N ILE A 19 1.11 0.07 3.49
CA ILE A 19 -0.14 0.18 4.25
C ILE A 19 0.02 1.29 5.30
N PRO A 20 -0.85 2.32 5.32
CA PRO A 20 -0.82 3.32 6.38
C PRO A 20 -1.14 2.64 7.71
N VAL A 21 -0.15 2.57 8.62
CA VAL A 21 -0.23 1.94 9.96
C VAL A 21 -1.40 2.48 10.80
N ASN A 22 -1.91 3.65 10.44
CA ASN A 22 -3.00 4.34 11.13
C ASN A 22 -4.41 4.06 10.53
N SER A 23 -4.51 3.22 9.50
CA SER A 23 -5.78 2.91 8.82
C SER A 23 -6.49 1.66 9.34
N VAL A 24 -5.77 0.69 9.91
CA VAL A 24 -6.34 -0.65 10.14
C VAL A 24 -7.13 -0.78 11.45
N THR A 25 -6.98 0.13 12.41
CA THR A 25 -7.56 -0.08 13.75
C THR A 25 -8.91 0.59 13.98
N ARG A 26 -9.27 1.65 13.22
CA ARG A 26 -10.54 2.36 13.43
C ARG A 26 -11.11 2.90 12.12
N LYS A 27 -12.30 2.42 11.75
CA LYS A 27 -13.12 3.03 10.68
C LYS A 27 -13.66 4.38 11.14
N CYS A 28 -13.80 5.31 10.20
CA CYS A 28 -14.54 6.54 10.39
C CYS A 28 -15.95 6.24 10.89
N CYS A 29 -16.36 6.84 12.02
CA CYS A 29 -17.70 6.62 12.59
C CYS A 29 -18.81 7.28 11.76
N THR A 30 -18.47 8.24 10.91
CA THR A 30 -19.43 9.01 10.10
C THR A 30 -19.74 8.33 8.77
N CYS A 31 -18.74 7.72 8.11
CA CYS A 31 -18.92 7.11 6.79
C CYS A 31 -18.48 5.64 6.68
N GLY A 32 -17.83 5.09 7.71
CA GLY A 32 -17.36 3.70 7.73
C GLY A 32 -16.07 3.42 6.97
N SER A 33 -15.40 4.43 6.39
CA SER A 33 -14.13 4.25 5.66
C SER A 33 -12.92 4.20 6.59
N PHE A 34 -11.90 3.44 6.23
CA PHE A 34 -10.61 3.37 6.93
C PHE A 34 -9.57 4.36 6.37
N SER A 35 -9.93 5.13 5.34
CA SER A 35 -9.03 6.06 4.68
C SER A 35 -8.77 7.34 5.49
N HIS A 36 -9.67 7.71 6.40
CA HIS A 36 -9.60 8.95 7.17
C HIS A 36 -10.16 8.75 8.58
N LYS A 37 -9.80 9.66 9.49
CA LYS A 37 -10.40 9.73 10.83
C LYS A 37 -11.73 10.45 10.77
N THR A 38 -12.63 10.19 11.72
CA THR A 38 -13.96 10.83 11.82
C THR A 38 -13.95 12.35 11.70
N ARG A 39 -12.87 13.02 12.13
CA ARG A 39 -12.70 14.48 12.04
C ARG A 39 -12.40 15.01 10.64
N ASP A 40 -11.85 14.17 9.77
CA ASP A 40 -11.47 14.46 8.38
C ASP A 40 -12.46 13.75 7.43
N CYS A 41 -13.70 13.58 7.89
CA CYS A 41 -14.71 12.89 7.10
C CYS A 41 -15.24 13.86 6.05
N PRO A 42 -15.15 13.51 4.75
CA PRO A 42 -15.57 14.40 3.68
C PRO A 42 -17.08 14.68 3.66
N ARG A 43 -17.87 13.87 4.39
CA ARG A 43 -19.30 14.10 4.61
C ARG A 43 -19.62 15.22 5.60
N LEU A 44 -18.64 15.77 6.32
CA LEU A 44 -18.88 16.82 7.32
C LEU A 44 -18.89 18.23 6.72
N TYR A 45 -18.26 18.44 5.57
CA TYR A 45 -18.14 19.74 4.92
C TYR A 45 -18.98 19.90 3.65
N HIS A 46 -19.90 18.95 3.41
CA HIS A 46 -20.86 18.97 2.31
C HIS A 46 -22.26 19.16 2.87
#